data_AF-A0A183Q3C7-F1
#
_entry.id   AF-A0A183Q3C7-F1
#
_cell.length_a   1.000
_cell.length_b   1.000
_cell.length_c   1.000
_cell.angle_alpha   90.00
_cell.angle_beta   90.00
_cell.angle_gamma   90.00
#
_symmetry.space_group_name_H-M   'P 1'
#
loop_
_entity.id
_entity.type
_entity.pdbx_description
1 polymer ?
#
loop_
_entity_poly.entity_id
_entity_poly.type
_entity_poly.pdbx_seq_one_letter_code
_entity_poly.pdbx_strand_id
1 'polypeptide(L)' 'MGKPDHHFEVAGQEIIVGISAHTNEAGAHAVARAFPEYATSIVKLPQPFRSLKDAVGVAGINVLAVGESEAAKQLLKV' A
#
# COMPACT_ATOMS: atom_id res chain seq x y z
N MET A 1 7.44 14.71 -18.20
CA MET A 1 7.13 13.27 -18.31
C MET A 1 7.47 12.62 -16.97
N GLY A 2 6.57 12.71 -15.99
CA GLY A 2 6.80 12.09 -14.67
C GLY A 2 6.58 10.59 -14.76
N LYS A 3 7.46 9.80 -14.14
CA LYS A 3 7.22 8.35 -14.01
C LYS A 3 5.91 8.13 -13.26
N PRO A 4 5.14 7.07 -13.58
CA PRO A 4 4.01 6.68 -12.75
C PRO A 4 4.54 6.32 -11.35
N ASP A 5 4.14 7.10 -10.36
CA ASP A 5 4.48 6.85 -8.96
C ASP A 5 3.66 5.64 -8.47
N HIS A 6 4.25 4.45 -8.61
CA HIS A 6 3.70 3.24 -8.02
C HIS A 6 3.98 3.28 -6.51
N HIS A 7 2.97 3.64 -5.72
CA HIS A 7 3.08 3.72 -4.27
C HIS A 7 2.83 2.35 -3.63
N PHE A 8 3.89 1.71 -3.15
CA PHE A 8 3.83 0.55 -2.26
C PHE A 8 4.73 0.79 -1.05
N GLU A 9 4.35 0.23 0.08
CA GLU A 9 5.13 0.33 1.32
C GLU A 9 5.65 -1.04 1.73
N VAL A 10 6.89 -1.09 2.22
CA VAL A 10 7.54 -2.33 2.65
C VAL A 10 7.62 -2.34 4.18
N ALA A 11 6.85 -3.21 4.81
CA ALA A 11 6.77 -3.39 6.25
C ALA A 11 7.70 -4.50 6.77
N GLY A 12 8.97 -4.49 6.35
CA GLY A 12 9.99 -5.45 6.79
C GLY A 12 9.91 -6.84 6.14
N GLN A 13 8.75 -7.51 6.19
CA GLN A 13 8.53 -8.84 5.58
C GLN A 13 7.31 -8.88 4.63
N GLU A 14 6.59 -7.79 4.50
CA GLU A 14 5.40 -7.68 3.68
C GLU A 14 5.47 -6.41 2.81
N ILE A 15 4.93 -6.51 1.60
CA ILE A 15 4.72 -5.40 0.69
C ILE A 15 3.22 -5.12 0.63
N ILE A 16 2.81 -3.91 0.98
CA ILE A 16 1.41 -3.48 0.84
C ILE A 16 1.31 -2.61 -0.41
N VAL A 17 0.41 -3.00 -1.32
CA VAL A 17 0.14 -2.27 -2.56
C VAL A 17 -1.28 -1.74 -2.55
N GLY A 18 -1.42 -0.42 -2.66
CA GLY A 18 -2.71 0.25 -2.71
C GLY A 18 -3.23 0.36 -4.13
N ILE A 19 -4.43 -0.16 -4.40
CA ILE A 19 -5.16 0.08 -5.64
C ILE A 19 -5.81 1.46 -5.56
N SER A 20 -5.44 2.33 -6.51
CA SER A 20 -5.93 3.71 -6.62
C SER A 20 -6.08 4.11 -8.09
N ALA A 21 -6.32 5.40 -8.35
CA ALA A 21 -6.31 5.94 -9.71
C ALA A 21 -4.96 5.75 -10.43
N HIS A 22 -3.86 5.55 -9.69
CA HIS A 22 -2.51 5.44 -10.26
C HIS A 22 -1.99 4.00 -10.32
N THR A 23 -2.56 3.09 -9.53
CA THR A 23 -2.14 1.69 -9.44
C THR A 23 -3.33 0.77 -9.64
N ASN A 24 -3.28 -0.05 -10.68
CA ASN A 24 -4.28 -1.08 -10.96
C ASN A 24 -3.83 -2.47 -10.47
N GLU A 25 -4.71 -3.46 -10.55
CA GLU A 25 -4.42 -4.83 -10.11
C GLU A 25 -3.26 -5.48 -10.87
N ALA A 26 -3.13 -5.19 -12.17
CA ALA A 26 -2.02 -5.71 -12.97
C ALA A 26 -0.66 -5.22 -12.46
N GLY A 27 -0.57 -3.94 -12.07
CA GLY A 27 0.60 -3.36 -11.44
C GLY A 27 0.89 -3.96 -10.07
N ALA A 28 -0.14 -4.17 -9.24
CA ALA A 28 0.02 -4.82 -7.94
C ALA A 28 0.53 -6.26 -8.07
N HIS A 29 0.00 -7.03 -9.01
CA HIS A 29 0.52 -8.37 -9.30
C HIS A 29 1.94 -8.36 -9.88
N ALA A 30 2.34 -7.30 -10.59
CA ALA A 30 3.72 -7.16 -11.07
C ALA A 30 4.70 -6.99 -9.90
N VAL A 31 4.32 -6.25 -8.85
CA VAL A 31 5.11 -6.13 -7.62
C VAL A 31 5.26 -7.50 -6.94
N ALA A 32 4.18 -8.25 -6.78
CA ALA A 32 4.22 -9.59 -6.19
C ALA A 32 5.14 -10.56 -6.95
N ARG A 33 5.18 -10.46 -8.28
CA ARG A 33 6.09 -11.27 -9.11
C ARG A 33 7.55 -10.80 -9.07
N ALA A 34 7.77 -9.50 -8.87
CA ALA A 34 9.12 -8.94 -8.80
C ALA A 34 9.83 -9.25 -7.48
N PHE A 35 9.05 -9.46 -6.41
CA PHE A 35 9.53 -9.69 -5.05
C PHE A 35 8.87 -10.94 -4.43
N PRO A 36 9.06 -12.14 -5.04
CA PRO A 36 8.37 -13.36 -4.62
C PRO A 36 8.70 -13.84 -3.20
N GLU A 37 9.80 -13.36 -2.61
CA GLU A 37 10.24 -13.65 -1.26
C GLU A 37 9.48 -12.86 -0.18
N TYR A 38 8.73 -11.83 -0.58
CA TYR A 38 7.90 -11.03 0.31
C TYR A 38 6.41 -11.33 0.08
N ALA A 39 5.66 -11.49 1.18
CA ALA A 39 4.20 -11.52 1.09
C ALA A 39 3.72 -10.18 0.51
N THR A 40 2.80 -10.21 -0.47
CA THR A 40 2.25 -8.98 -1.07
C THR A 40 0.76 -8.90 -0.79
N SER A 41 0.35 -7.90 -0.01
CA SER A 41 -1.05 -7.59 0.28
C SER A 41 -1.55 -6.47 -0.62
N ILE A 42 -2.66 -6.72 -1.30
CA ILE A 42 -3.28 -5.79 -2.23
C ILE A 42 -4.53 -5.21 -1.57
N VAL A 43 -4.53 -3.91 -1.31
CA VAL A 43 -5.61 -3.22 -0.59
C VAL A 43 -6.26 -2.17 -1.49
N LYS A 44 -7.60 -2.08 -1.47
CA LYS A 44 -8.32 -1.04 -2.20
C LYS A 44 -8.36 0.23 -1.36
N LEU A 45 -7.86 1.34 -1.90
CA LEU A 45 -7.85 2.61 -1.18
C LEU A 45 -9.25 3.25 -1.19
N PRO A 46 -9.85 3.53 -0.02
CA PRO A 46 -11.09 4.28 0.03
C PRO A 46 -10.83 5.75 -0.28
N GLN A 47 -11.83 6.42 -0.85
CA GLN A 47 -11.80 7.88 -0.97
C GLN A 47 -11.77 8.51 0.44
N PRO A 48 -11.02 9.62 0.66
CA PRO A 48 -10.35 10.45 -0.34
C PRO A 48 -8.86 10.13 -0.56
N PHE A 49 -8.35 8.97 -0.13
CA PHE A 49 -6.92 8.67 -0.22
C PHE A 49 -6.47 8.49 -1.68
N ARG A 50 -5.37 9.16 -2.03
CA ARG A 50 -4.75 9.07 -3.36
C ARG A 50 -3.64 8.02 -3.38
N SER A 51 -2.98 7.84 -2.24
CA SER A 51 -1.91 6.87 -2.03
C SER A 51 -1.99 6.22 -0.65
N LEU A 52 -1.29 5.10 -0.45
CA LEU A 52 -1.14 4.46 0.86
C LEU A 52 -0.62 5.44 1.92
N LYS A 53 0.33 6.30 1.52
CA LYS A 53 0.98 7.28 2.39
C LYS A 53 0.01 8.31 3.00
N ASP A 54 -1.16 8.49 2.40
CA ASP A 54 -2.20 9.38 2.96
C ASP A 54 -2.91 8.76 4.18
N ALA A 55 -2.83 7.43 4.33
CA ALA A 55 -3.57 6.67 5.35
C ALA A 55 -2.64 5.90 6.31
N VAL A 56 -1.51 5.41 5.83
CA VAL A 56 -0.59 4.50 6.53
C VAL A 56 0.84 4.92 6.21
N GLY A 57 1.76 4.72 7.16
CA GLY A 57 3.20 4.85 6.92
C GLY A 57 4.01 3.87 7.74
N VAL A 58 5.10 3.34 7.20
CA VAL A 58 6.06 2.54 7.97
C VAL A 58 6.76 3.41 9.02
N ALA A 59 6.54 3.10 10.30
CA ALA A 59 7.13 3.81 11.45
C ALA A 59 8.32 3.06 12.07
N GLY A 60 8.54 1.81 11.69
CA GLY A 60 9.65 0.98 12.15
C GLY A 60 9.56 -0.44 11.59
N ILE A 61 10.53 -1.28 11.97
CA ILE A 61 10.50 -2.71 11.63
C ILE A 61 9.23 -3.32 12.25
N ASN A 62 8.36 -3.87 11.40
CA ASN A 62 7.07 -4.45 11.81
C ASN A 62 6.14 -3.45 12.53
N VAL A 63 6.29 -2.14 12.29
CA VAL A 63 5.42 -1.11 12.87
C VAL A 63 4.89 -0.20 11.77
N LEU A 64 3.56 -0.17 11.62
CA LEU A 64 2.85 0.76 10.76
C LEU A 64 2.16 1.84 11.63
N ALA A 65 2.37 3.10 11.27
CA ALA A 65 1.53 4.20 11.73
C ALA A 65 0.27 4.25 10.86
N VAL A 66 -0.89 4.38 11.51
CA VAL A 66 -2.18 4.45 10.83
C VAL A 66 -2.84 5.78 11.19
N GLY A 67 -3.38 6.48 10.19
CA GLY A 67 -4.12 7.71 10.41
C GLY A 67 -5.34 7.49 11.29
N GLU A 68 -5.73 8.49 12.07
CA GLU A 68 -6.82 8.36 13.06
C GLU A 68 -8.23 8.28 12.45
N SER A 69 -8.38 8.61 11.17
CA SER A 69 -9.67 8.54 10.47
C SER A 69 -10.19 7.10 10.38
N GLU A 70 -11.50 6.94 10.41
CA GLU A 70 -12.13 5.61 10.25
C GLU A 70 -11.79 4.96 8.90
N ALA A 71 -11.67 5.77 7.84
CA ALA A 71 -11.25 5.28 6.53
C ALA A 71 -9.84 4.67 6.56
N ALA A 72 -8.90 5.29 7.28
CA ALA A 72 -7.53 4.77 7.43
C ALA A 72 -7.50 3.50 8.29
N LYS A 73 -8.24 3.48 9.40
CA LYS A 73 -8.33 2.29 10.27
C LYS A 73 -8.94 1.08 9.57
N GLN A 74 -9.87 1.29 8.65
CA GLN A 74 -10.51 0.20 7.89
C GLN A 74 -9.61 -0.38 6.80
N LEU A 75 -8.64 0.40 6.30
CA LEU A 75 -7.76 0.00 5.20
C LEU A 75 -6.84 -1.17 5.55
N LEU A 76 -6.39 -1.25 6.81
CA LEU A 76 -5.49 -2.30 7.31
C LEU A 76 -6.18 -3.30 8.25
N LYS A 77 -7.51 -3.42 8.18
CA LYS A 77 -8.18 -4.58 8.79
C LYS A 77 -7.92 -5.81 7.91
N VAL A 78 -6.67 -6.29 7.98
CA VAL A 78 -6.23 -7.60 7.50
C VAL A 78 -6.61 -8.67 8.52
#